data_AF-A0A077WUD5-F1
#
_entry.id   AF-A0A077WUD5-F1
#
_cell.length_a   1.000
_cell.length_b   1.000
_cell.length_c   1.000
_cell.angle_alpha   90.00
_cell.angle_beta   90.00
_cell.angle_gamma   90.00
#
_symmetry.space_group_name_H-M   'P 1'
#
loop_
_entity.id
_entity.type
_entity.pdbx_description
1 polymer ?
#
loop_
_entity_poly.entity_id
_entity_poly.type
_entity_poly.pdbx_seq_one_letter_code
_entity_poly.pdbx_strand_id
1 'polypeptide(L)'
;MNRRPSTSRAPSSANNGGVDKLNKRHFPSIRRHYQQPEIVTTTPIARPWPLSSRFWIVLGILFVIVFWRALTRSTPAHLYPRIPLRDQPPYDTLLEKRHCTATVCDVFGQCTQWEPHREDHEASIMQGVVDNVATIELDLGCELLVKVANGTWMTLSHGTTDCRQQGCQDIVDIDLRGDLYTMVSQLKQIMDDPVYKNQEVVVSYMGDQVVNTTLDVTLISQFSVNRLDVFTQVLDAWPGPISIAIYLTEPDHAIELKSFFAIPSNMYLYSRVNMVFIKPDYSHPDRLKYPINHLRNLALGVSNTSHVFVMDADFVPSKELYTQACNDLAPAVPTDDDVDRVAMVIPCYAIVESHKDDPLPSTTQELKERIRQGIAYITDPGSGHGPTLAVPMALASYSGDDLFYQVCYESQWEPYYIVARQVAPLYDARFRNQGGDKQSHALQLNALGFKFMVSREGFILHKDHPKMVWPGGGFSQSQKAPTQWNYFEEFMREMEDLYGSNVRWPRGCTANAIGWQMQQRSPLGIVAD
;
A
#
# COMPACT_ATOMS: atom_id res chain seq x y z
N MET A 1 59.61 -18.27 -41.65
CA MET A 1 60.62 -18.12 -40.57
C MET A 1 60.23 -19.11 -39.47
N ASN A 2 61.00 -20.17 -39.22
CA ASN A 2 62.06 -20.27 -38.19
C ASN A 2 61.54 -20.00 -36.76
N ARG A 3 61.80 -20.84 -35.74
CA ARG A 3 62.48 -22.15 -35.71
C ARG A 3 62.07 -22.97 -34.45
N ARG A 4 62.52 -24.23 -34.41
CA ARG A 4 62.28 -25.25 -33.36
C ARG A 4 63.32 -25.16 -32.18
N PRO A 5 63.37 -26.07 -31.19
CA PRO A 5 63.63 -25.70 -29.78
C PRO A 5 64.96 -26.26 -29.19
N SER A 6 65.02 -26.21 -27.84
CA SER A 6 65.74 -27.08 -26.89
C SER A 6 67.24 -26.88 -26.59
N THR A 7 67.55 -27.14 -25.31
CA THR A 7 68.81 -27.48 -24.60
C THR A 7 68.94 -26.65 -23.30
N SER A 8 69.57 -27.06 -22.19
CA SER A 8 69.76 -28.32 -21.45
C SER A 8 70.87 -28.06 -20.40
N ARG A 9 70.80 -28.73 -19.24
CA ARG A 9 71.84 -28.92 -18.18
C ARG A 9 71.95 -27.89 -17.02
N ALA A 10 72.25 -28.50 -15.87
CA ALA A 10 72.47 -27.94 -14.52
C ALA A 10 74.02 -27.89 -14.22
N PRO A 11 74.59 -27.88 -12.98
CA PRO A 11 74.07 -28.30 -11.66
C PRO A 11 74.57 -27.51 -10.40
N SER A 12 74.37 -28.10 -9.20
CA SER A 12 74.97 -27.84 -7.86
C SER A 12 74.34 -26.75 -6.98
N SER A 13 74.21 -26.88 -5.64
CA SER A 13 74.45 -28.02 -4.72
C SER A 13 73.82 -27.82 -3.31
N ALA A 14 73.56 -28.94 -2.59
CA ALA A 14 73.44 -29.10 -1.11
C ALA A 14 72.27 -28.38 -0.37
N ASN A 15 71.73 -28.84 0.78
CA ASN A 15 72.10 -29.97 1.66
C ASN A 15 70.90 -30.47 2.53
N ASN A 16 70.86 -31.78 2.86
CA ASN A 16 70.23 -32.51 4.02
C ASN A 16 68.84 -32.08 4.59
N GLY A 17 67.91 -32.95 5.02
CA GLY A 17 67.89 -34.40 5.33
C GLY A 17 67.23 -34.65 6.71
N GLY A 18 66.45 -35.70 7.03
CA GLY A 18 66.04 -36.95 6.33
C GLY A 18 64.80 -37.60 7.02
N VAL A 19 64.58 -38.92 6.90
CA VAL A 19 63.34 -39.64 7.33
C VAL A 19 63.63 -40.99 8.06
N ASP A 20 62.72 -41.39 8.97
CA ASP A 20 62.48 -42.72 9.60
C ASP A 20 63.53 -43.41 10.51
N LYS A 21 63.08 -43.88 11.70
CA LYS A 21 62.83 -45.33 12.00
C LYS A 21 62.38 -45.64 13.45
N LEU A 22 61.58 -46.71 13.60
CA LEU A 22 61.25 -47.38 14.87
C LEU A 22 62.43 -48.24 15.41
N ASN A 23 62.54 -48.45 16.75
CA ASN A 23 62.24 -49.74 17.42
C ASN A 23 62.70 -49.91 18.89
N LYS A 24 61.98 -50.75 19.67
CA LYS A 24 62.40 -51.56 20.86
C LYS A 24 62.82 -50.80 22.15
N ARG A 25 62.79 -51.35 23.39
CA ARG A 25 62.10 -52.46 24.13
C ARG A 25 62.55 -52.36 25.61
N HIS A 26 61.73 -52.72 26.62
CA HIS A 26 61.99 -53.72 27.70
C HIS A 26 61.04 -53.65 28.93
N PHE A 27 60.70 -54.83 29.44
CA PHE A 27 60.14 -55.19 30.77
C PHE A 27 61.28 -55.91 31.58
N PRO A 28 61.23 -56.28 32.91
CA PRO A 28 60.06 -56.84 33.65
C PRO A 28 60.00 -56.75 35.21
N SER A 29 59.01 -57.46 35.81
CA SER A 29 58.97 -58.09 37.18
C SER A 29 58.57 -57.21 38.41
N ILE A 30 57.95 -57.70 39.53
CA ILE A 30 57.50 -59.04 40.01
C ILE A 30 56.31 -58.96 41.03
N ARG A 31 55.68 -60.10 41.42
CA ARG A 31 54.43 -60.26 42.23
C ARG A 31 54.56 -60.22 43.77
N ARG A 32 53.44 -59.93 44.51
CA ARG A 32 52.84 -60.60 45.73
C ARG A 32 51.80 -59.66 46.44
N HIS A 33 50.87 -60.05 47.35
CA HIS A 33 49.94 -61.22 47.46
C HIS A 33 48.91 -61.04 48.63
N TYR A 34 47.81 -61.83 48.67
CA TYR A 34 46.91 -62.22 49.81
C TYR A 34 45.68 -61.36 50.31
N GLN A 35 44.53 -62.06 50.34
CA GLN A 35 43.31 -62.09 51.21
C GLN A 35 42.63 -60.86 51.86
N GLN A 36 41.31 -61.00 52.05
CA GLN A 36 40.33 -60.06 52.64
C GLN A 36 40.36 -60.01 54.18
N PRO A 37 39.82 -58.93 54.77
CA PRO A 37 39.06 -58.95 56.02
C PRO A 37 37.55 -58.66 55.82
N GLU A 38 36.79 -58.85 56.89
CA GLU A 38 35.33 -59.08 56.88
C GLU A 38 34.43 -57.82 56.80
N ILE A 39 33.13 -58.11 56.64
CA ILE A 39 32.01 -57.17 56.58
C ILE A 39 31.71 -56.58 57.97
N VAL A 40 31.53 -55.25 58.05
CA VAL A 40 30.72 -54.63 59.10
C VAL A 40 29.43 -54.11 58.47
N THR A 41 28.30 -54.65 58.92
CA THR A 41 26.96 -54.28 58.47
C THR A 41 26.46 -53.01 59.17
N THR A 42 26.24 -51.95 58.40
CA THR A 42 25.34 -50.86 58.78
C THR A 42 24.25 -50.70 57.74
N THR A 43 22.99 -50.78 58.17
CA THR A 43 21.78 -50.75 57.34
C THR A 43 21.70 -49.51 56.43
N PRO A 44 21.40 -49.67 55.12
CA PRO A 44 21.18 -48.53 54.25
C PRO A 44 19.82 -47.88 54.51
N ILE A 45 19.83 -46.58 54.81
CA ILE A 45 18.63 -45.73 54.76
C ILE A 45 18.17 -45.69 53.29
N ALA A 46 16.87 -45.88 53.05
CA ALA A 46 16.30 -45.87 51.71
C ALA A 46 16.54 -44.52 51.01
N ARG A 47 17.32 -44.52 49.93
CA ARG A 47 17.41 -43.37 49.02
C ARG A 47 16.24 -43.40 48.04
N PRO A 48 15.68 -42.24 47.63
CA PRO A 48 14.73 -42.19 46.52
C PRO A 48 15.40 -42.74 45.26
N TRP A 49 14.62 -43.43 44.43
CA TRP A 49 15.12 -44.04 43.20
C TRP A 49 15.68 -42.94 42.27
N PRO A 50 16.91 -43.09 41.73
CA PRO A 50 17.42 -42.12 40.78
C PRO A 50 16.61 -42.24 39.48
N LEU A 51 15.87 -41.17 39.15
CA LEU A 51 15.31 -41.00 37.80
C LEU A 51 16.45 -41.14 36.79
N SER A 52 16.40 -42.19 35.97
CA SER A 52 17.50 -42.53 35.07
C SER A 52 17.87 -41.35 34.16
N SER A 53 19.11 -41.26 33.70
CA SER A 53 19.55 -40.18 32.79
C SER A 53 18.65 -40.06 31.55
N ARG A 54 18.06 -41.16 31.10
CA ARG A 54 17.07 -41.21 30.01
C ARG A 54 15.80 -40.40 30.31
N PHE A 55 15.35 -40.33 31.57
CA PHE A 55 14.21 -39.50 31.98
C PHE A 55 14.51 -38.02 31.77
N TRP A 56 15.67 -37.55 32.23
CA TRP A 56 16.09 -36.15 32.05
C TRP A 56 16.37 -35.79 30.58
N ILE A 57 16.89 -36.73 29.78
CA ILE A 57 17.03 -36.55 28.33
C ILE A 57 15.66 -36.44 27.66
N VAL A 58 14.70 -37.33 27.98
CA VAL A 58 13.34 -37.27 27.44
C VAL A 58 12.61 -36.00 27.89
N LEU A 59 12.77 -35.57 29.14
CA LEU A 59 12.20 -34.33 29.65
C LEU A 59 12.83 -33.10 28.97
N GLY A 60 14.14 -33.11 28.73
CA GLY A 60 14.83 -32.06 27.96
C GLY A 60 14.39 -32.00 26.50
N ILE A 61 14.23 -33.15 25.84
CA ILE A 61 13.69 -33.24 24.48
C ILE A 61 12.22 -32.78 24.44
N LEU A 62 11.39 -33.18 25.40
CA LEU A 62 10.01 -32.69 25.53
C LEU A 62 9.95 -31.19 25.80
N PHE A 63 10.82 -30.66 26.66
CA PHE A 63 10.92 -29.23 26.91
C PHE A 63 11.31 -28.49 25.63
N VAL A 64 12.34 -28.95 24.91
CA VAL A 64 12.72 -28.38 23.61
C VAL A 64 11.57 -28.49 22.59
N ILE A 65 10.86 -29.62 22.49
CA ILE A 65 9.72 -29.78 21.57
C ILE A 65 8.54 -28.88 21.95
N VAL A 66 8.23 -28.73 23.24
CA VAL A 66 7.12 -27.89 23.71
C VAL A 66 7.47 -26.41 23.60
N PHE A 67 8.70 -26.03 23.95
CA PHE A 67 9.23 -24.67 23.80
C PHE A 67 9.33 -24.29 22.31
N TRP A 68 9.81 -25.19 21.46
CA TRP A 68 9.83 -25.01 20.01
C TRP A 68 8.40 -24.93 19.45
N ARG A 69 7.47 -25.80 19.87
CA ARG A 69 6.04 -25.70 19.48
C ARG A 69 5.35 -24.43 19.99
N ALA A 70 5.79 -23.87 21.12
CA ALA A 70 5.32 -22.58 21.59
C ALA A 70 5.88 -21.42 20.74
N LEU A 71 7.15 -21.53 20.32
CA LEU A 71 7.82 -20.57 19.42
C LEU A 71 7.35 -20.67 17.95
N THR A 72 6.91 -21.85 17.49
CA THR A 72 6.42 -22.07 16.12
C THR A 72 4.91 -22.09 16.00
N ARG A 73 4.16 -21.77 17.07
CA ARG A 73 2.75 -21.40 16.91
C ARG A 73 2.72 -19.97 16.42
N SER A 74 2.41 -19.80 15.14
CA SER A 74 1.99 -18.51 14.59
C SER A 74 0.85 -17.96 15.46
N THR A 75 1.10 -16.85 16.15
CA THR A 75 0.08 -16.11 16.90
C THR A 75 -1.06 -15.78 15.93
N PRO A 76 -2.31 -16.21 16.18
CA PRO A 76 -3.46 -15.89 15.33
C PRO A 76 -3.53 -14.40 14.99
N ALA A 77 -3.89 -14.07 13.74
CA ALA A 77 -3.86 -12.68 13.25
C ALA A 77 -4.70 -11.73 14.12
N HIS A 78 -5.85 -12.19 14.64
CA HIS A 78 -6.72 -11.42 15.54
C HIS A 78 -6.06 -11.02 16.88
N LEU A 79 -4.95 -11.65 17.30
CA LEU A 79 -4.22 -11.30 18.53
C LEU A 79 -3.23 -10.14 18.37
N TYR A 80 -2.97 -9.66 17.15
CA TYR A 80 -2.17 -8.46 16.94
C TYR A 80 -3.05 -7.20 16.98
N PRO A 81 -2.93 -6.35 18.03
CA PRO A 81 -3.75 -5.16 18.14
C PRO A 81 -3.44 -4.20 16.99
N ARG A 82 -4.48 -3.60 16.40
CA ARG A 82 -4.33 -2.48 15.47
C ARG A 82 -3.99 -1.24 16.26
N ILE A 83 -2.71 -0.90 16.35
CA ILE A 83 -2.25 0.34 16.98
C ILE A 83 -2.02 1.37 15.86
N PRO A 84 -2.68 2.54 15.90
CA PRO A 84 -2.39 3.63 14.97
C PRO A 84 -0.93 4.05 15.05
N LEU A 85 -0.33 4.33 13.89
CA LEU A 85 0.98 4.97 13.83
C LEU A 85 0.85 6.43 14.31
N ARG A 86 1.96 7.00 14.77
CA ARG A 86 2.01 8.40 15.21
C ARG A 86 1.83 9.35 14.01
N ASP A 87 1.47 10.58 14.36
CA ASP A 87 1.43 11.75 13.46
C ASP A 87 0.55 11.58 12.20
N GLN A 88 -0.44 10.69 12.24
CA GLN A 88 -1.43 10.55 11.16
C GLN A 88 -2.41 11.74 11.18
N PRO A 89 -2.71 12.35 10.02
CA PRO A 89 -3.74 13.39 9.91
C PRO A 89 -5.14 12.90 10.30
N PRO A 90 -6.03 13.78 10.80
CA PRO A 90 -7.42 13.44 11.14
C PRO A 90 -8.27 13.34 9.86
N TYR A 91 -8.11 12.25 9.11
CA TYR A 91 -8.74 12.07 7.80
C TYR A 91 -10.28 12.19 7.82
N ASP A 92 -10.94 11.77 8.89
CA ASP A 92 -12.39 11.91 9.03
C ASP A 92 -12.83 13.38 9.06
N THR A 93 -12.07 14.26 9.72
CA THR A 93 -12.30 15.71 9.76
C THR A 93 -11.89 16.38 8.44
N LEU A 94 -10.78 15.95 7.82
CA LEU A 94 -10.37 16.45 6.50
C LEU A 94 -11.35 16.10 5.37
N LEU A 95 -12.19 15.08 5.58
CA LEU A 95 -13.20 14.58 4.66
C LEU A 95 -14.61 14.68 5.28
N GLU A 96 -14.86 15.66 6.12
CA GLU A 96 -16.18 15.86 6.76
C GLU A 96 -17.18 16.47 5.75
N LYS A 97 -16.73 17.47 4.96
CA LYS A 97 -17.52 18.10 3.88
C LYS A 97 -17.47 17.27 2.58
N ARG A 98 -18.14 16.12 2.58
CA ARG A 98 -18.19 15.19 1.42
C ARG A 98 -19.16 15.60 0.32
N HIS A 99 -20.18 16.38 0.68
CA HIS A 99 -21.31 16.69 -0.19
C HIS A 99 -21.45 18.18 -0.38
N CYS A 100 -21.95 18.54 -1.56
CA CYS A 100 -22.35 19.91 -1.82
C CYS A 100 -23.52 20.27 -0.90
N THR A 101 -23.37 21.36 -0.14
CA THR A 101 -24.33 21.81 0.87
C THR A 101 -24.64 23.29 0.70
N ALA A 102 -25.91 23.67 0.79
CA ALA A 102 -26.33 25.06 0.98
C ALA A 102 -27.01 25.25 2.34
N THR A 103 -26.47 26.13 3.18
CA THR A 103 -27.08 26.53 4.45
C THR A 103 -27.75 27.89 4.26
N VAL A 104 -29.08 27.90 4.29
CA VAL A 104 -29.92 29.09 4.09
C VAL A 104 -30.41 29.56 5.46
N CYS A 105 -30.05 30.78 5.86
CA CYS A 105 -30.46 31.35 7.15
C CYS A 105 -31.35 32.59 6.98
N ASP A 106 -32.41 32.68 7.79
CA ASP A 106 -33.33 33.81 7.81
C ASP A 106 -32.79 35.02 8.61
N VAL A 107 -33.54 36.13 8.62
CA VAL A 107 -33.23 37.33 9.43
C VAL A 107 -33.27 37.12 10.94
N PHE A 108 -33.82 36.01 11.43
CA PHE A 108 -33.92 35.66 12.85
C PHE A 108 -32.81 34.69 13.30
N GLY A 109 -31.99 34.18 12.37
CA GLY A 109 -30.91 33.22 12.62
C GLY A 109 -31.36 31.76 12.63
N GLN A 110 -32.54 31.43 12.10
CA GLN A 110 -32.92 30.04 11.83
C GLN A 110 -32.31 29.60 10.50
N CYS A 111 -31.59 28.49 10.49
CA CYS A 111 -30.86 27.98 9.33
C CYS A 111 -31.36 26.59 8.91
N THR A 112 -31.54 26.39 7.60
CA THR A 112 -31.91 25.11 6.99
C THR A 112 -30.81 24.67 6.04
N GLN A 113 -30.40 23.41 6.15
CA GLN A 113 -29.36 22.79 5.33
C GLN A 113 -29.99 22.01 4.17
N TRP A 114 -29.46 22.21 2.96
CA TRP A 114 -29.91 21.58 1.71
C TRP A 114 -28.75 20.84 1.04
N GLU A 115 -29.06 19.70 0.43
CA GLU A 115 -28.11 18.81 -0.27
C GLU A 115 -28.74 18.41 -1.62
N PRO A 116 -27.96 18.22 -2.70
CA PRO A 116 -28.48 17.69 -3.97
C PRO A 116 -29.20 16.36 -3.80
N HIS A 117 -30.27 16.15 -4.58
CA HIS A 117 -30.98 14.87 -4.73
C HIS A 117 -31.64 14.27 -3.47
N ARG A 118 -31.85 15.03 -2.40
CA ARG A 118 -32.60 14.58 -1.21
C ARG A 118 -34.10 14.55 -1.50
N GLU A 119 -34.73 13.37 -1.50
CA GLU A 119 -36.16 13.20 -1.82
C GLU A 119 -37.10 13.88 -0.80
N ASP A 120 -36.66 14.05 0.45
CA ASP A 120 -37.48 14.53 1.57
C ASP A 120 -37.94 16.01 1.47
N HIS A 121 -37.48 16.77 0.48
CA HIS A 121 -37.82 18.19 0.35
C HIS A 121 -39.28 18.47 -0.06
N GLU A 122 -40.06 17.47 -0.50
CA GLU A 122 -41.48 17.64 -0.88
C GLU A 122 -42.36 18.26 0.21
N ALA A 123 -42.02 18.09 1.50
CA ALA A 123 -42.75 18.70 2.60
C ALA A 123 -42.62 20.24 2.67
N SER A 124 -41.54 20.81 2.10
CA SER A 124 -41.25 22.25 2.11
C SER A 124 -41.67 22.97 0.81
N ILE A 125 -41.99 22.22 -0.25
CA ILE A 125 -42.18 22.75 -1.62
C ILE A 125 -43.52 23.50 -1.82
N MET A 126 -44.42 23.50 -0.82
CA MET A 126 -45.83 23.90 -1.00
C MET A 126 -46.18 25.37 -0.67
N GLN A 127 -45.24 26.27 -0.32
CA GLN A 127 -45.64 27.66 0.06
C GLN A 127 -44.66 28.82 -0.21
N GLY A 128 -43.56 28.59 -0.93
CA GLY A 128 -42.42 29.51 -1.00
C GLY A 128 -41.25 28.95 -0.19
N VAL A 129 -40.03 29.00 -0.72
CA VAL A 129 -38.93 28.16 -0.23
C VAL A 129 -38.39 28.69 1.10
N VAL A 130 -38.02 29.97 1.16
CA VAL A 130 -37.71 30.72 2.39
C VAL A 130 -37.99 32.20 2.15
N ASP A 131 -38.78 32.82 3.02
CA ASP A 131 -38.99 34.28 3.08
C ASP A 131 -38.00 34.93 4.05
N ASN A 132 -37.59 36.18 3.80
CA ASN A 132 -36.64 36.92 4.65
C ASN A 132 -35.27 36.21 4.82
N VAL A 133 -34.72 35.64 3.75
CA VAL A 133 -33.35 35.11 3.75
C VAL A 133 -32.37 36.25 4.04
N ALA A 134 -31.53 36.05 5.06
CA ALA A 134 -30.45 36.98 5.40
C ALA A 134 -29.14 36.55 4.74
N THR A 135 -28.76 35.28 4.90
CA THR A 135 -27.50 34.75 4.39
C THR A 135 -27.67 33.36 3.80
N ILE A 136 -26.96 33.11 2.70
CA ILE A 136 -26.75 31.77 2.16
C ILE A 136 -25.26 31.47 2.27
N GLU A 137 -24.91 30.45 3.03
CA GLU A 137 -23.55 29.89 3.03
C GLU A 137 -23.54 28.66 2.12
N LEU A 138 -22.74 28.71 1.06
CA LEU A 138 -22.67 27.68 0.05
C LEU A 138 -21.31 26.99 0.09
N ASP A 139 -21.31 25.66 0.21
CA ASP A 139 -20.07 24.88 0.26
C ASP A 139 -19.27 24.97 -1.05
N LEU A 140 -17.99 24.67 -0.94
CA LEU A 140 -17.11 24.57 -2.09
C LEU A 140 -17.50 23.38 -2.98
N GLY A 141 -17.54 23.63 -4.29
CA GLY A 141 -17.99 22.67 -5.29
C GLY A 141 -19.45 22.81 -5.67
N CYS A 142 -20.18 23.70 -4.99
CA CYS A 142 -21.58 23.98 -5.26
C CYS A 142 -21.78 25.22 -6.11
N GLU A 143 -22.81 25.17 -6.95
CA GLU A 143 -23.48 26.32 -7.53
C GLU A 143 -24.96 26.26 -7.14
N LEU A 144 -25.50 27.33 -6.58
CA LEU A 144 -26.92 27.42 -6.21
C LEU A 144 -27.62 28.40 -7.13
N LEU A 145 -28.53 27.91 -7.96
CA LEU A 145 -29.45 28.74 -8.71
C LEU A 145 -30.65 29.02 -7.79
N VAL A 146 -30.95 30.30 -7.54
CA VAL A 146 -32.15 30.71 -6.79
C VAL A 146 -33.05 31.55 -7.67
N LYS A 147 -34.35 31.31 -7.59
CA LYS A 147 -35.38 32.12 -8.23
C LYS A 147 -35.99 33.03 -7.18
N VAL A 148 -35.86 34.33 -7.38
CA VAL A 148 -36.42 35.32 -6.45
C VAL A 148 -37.86 35.64 -6.84
N ALA A 149 -38.65 36.19 -5.91
CA ALA A 149 -40.09 36.42 -6.07
C ALA A 149 -40.52 37.22 -7.33
N ASN A 150 -39.61 38.01 -7.93
CA ASN A 150 -39.86 38.69 -9.21
C ASN A 150 -39.80 37.78 -10.46
N GLY A 151 -39.50 36.48 -10.29
CA GLY A 151 -39.40 35.47 -11.33
C GLY A 151 -38.01 35.29 -11.97
N THR A 152 -37.04 36.13 -11.61
CA THR A 152 -35.66 36.08 -12.14
C THR A 152 -34.85 34.99 -11.45
N TRP A 153 -34.09 34.23 -12.23
CA TRP A 153 -33.05 33.33 -11.73
C TRP A 153 -31.73 34.07 -11.55
N MET A 154 -31.06 33.82 -10.43
CA MET A 154 -29.69 34.28 -10.16
C MET A 154 -28.84 33.10 -9.68
N THR A 155 -27.55 33.14 -10.00
CA THR A 155 -26.60 32.08 -9.68
C THR A 155 -25.67 32.54 -8.57
N LEU A 156 -25.57 31.74 -7.51
CA LEU A 156 -24.69 31.95 -6.36
C LEU A 156 -23.55 30.93 -6.38
N SER A 157 -22.32 31.43 -6.18
CA SER A 157 -21.10 30.63 -6.05
C SER A 157 -20.79 30.37 -4.57
N HIS A 158 -19.82 29.47 -4.31
CA HIS A 158 -19.38 29.12 -2.97
C HIS A 158 -19.04 30.34 -2.08
N GLY A 159 -19.13 30.14 -0.76
CA GLY A 159 -18.93 31.16 0.27
C GLY A 159 -20.24 31.76 0.79
N THR A 160 -20.15 32.88 1.51
CA THR A 160 -21.31 33.54 2.14
C THR A 160 -21.88 34.65 1.28
N THR A 161 -23.13 34.52 0.88
CA THR A 161 -23.92 35.54 0.20
C THR A 161 -24.80 36.28 1.20
N ASP A 162 -24.69 37.61 1.28
CA ASP A 162 -25.66 38.47 1.99
C ASP A 162 -26.84 38.79 1.06
N CYS A 163 -27.98 38.15 1.30
CA CYS A 163 -29.17 38.33 0.46
C CYS A 163 -29.84 39.69 0.62
N ARG A 164 -29.55 40.43 1.70
CA ARG A 164 -30.01 41.82 1.89
C ARG A 164 -29.33 42.78 0.90
N GLN A 165 -28.14 42.41 0.42
CA GLN A 165 -27.38 43.19 -0.57
C GLN A 165 -27.56 42.67 -1.99
N GLN A 166 -27.65 41.34 -2.17
CA GLN A 166 -27.73 40.71 -3.49
C GLN A 166 -29.15 40.45 -4.00
N GLY A 167 -30.19 40.74 -3.21
CA GLY A 167 -31.58 40.68 -3.64
C GLY A 167 -32.23 39.29 -3.60
N CYS A 168 -31.60 38.31 -2.94
CA CYS A 168 -32.13 36.95 -2.74
C CYS A 168 -32.95 36.77 -1.45
N GLN A 169 -33.65 37.81 -0.99
CA GLN A 169 -34.38 37.76 0.29
C GLN A 169 -35.64 36.90 0.25
N ASP A 170 -36.34 36.87 -0.88
CA ASP A 170 -37.63 36.19 -1.06
C ASP A 170 -37.46 35.12 -2.15
N ILE A 171 -37.23 33.87 -1.73
CA ILE A 171 -36.86 32.77 -2.64
C ILE A 171 -38.06 31.86 -2.87
N VAL A 172 -38.43 31.70 -4.15
CA VAL A 172 -39.60 30.91 -4.56
C VAL A 172 -39.25 29.57 -5.21
N ASP A 173 -37.99 29.35 -5.57
CA ASP A 173 -37.48 28.13 -6.20
C ASP A 173 -35.95 28.05 -6.03
N ILE A 174 -35.39 26.86 -5.87
CA ILE A 174 -33.93 26.64 -5.80
C ILE A 174 -33.50 25.37 -6.53
N ASP A 175 -32.31 25.41 -7.12
CA ASP A 175 -31.64 24.29 -7.78
C ASP A 175 -30.17 24.28 -7.34
N LEU A 176 -29.82 23.36 -6.44
CA LEU A 176 -28.49 23.18 -5.88
C LEU A 176 -27.72 22.15 -6.70
N ARG A 177 -26.66 22.59 -7.38
CA ARG A 177 -25.83 21.77 -8.27
C ARG A 177 -24.45 21.57 -7.66
N GLY A 178 -24.01 20.32 -7.61
CA GLY A 178 -22.66 19.94 -7.21
C GLY A 178 -22.04 19.01 -8.24
N ASP A 179 -21.52 19.56 -9.32
CA ASP A 179 -20.90 18.79 -10.41
C ASP A 179 -19.38 19.01 -10.50
N LEU A 180 -18.69 18.08 -11.18
CA LEU A 180 -17.24 18.08 -11.32
C LEU A 180 -16.68 19.33 -12.05
N TYR A 181 -17.42 19.88 -13.01
CA TYR A 181 -17.00 21.06 -13.76
C TYR A 181 -17.15 22.34 -12.92
N THR A 182 -18.22 22.43 -12.14
CA THR A 182 -18.45 23.47 -11.13
C THR A 182 -17.33 23.45 -10.08
N MET A 183 -17.06 22.28 -9.50
CA MET A 183 -15.95 22.04 -8.58
C MET A 183 -14.61 22.55 -9.12
N VAL A 184 -14.21 22.06 -10.29
CA VAL A 184 -12.90 22.37 -10.86
C VAL A 184 -12.82 23.83 -11.35
N SER A 185 -13.95 24.44 -11.70
CA SER A 185 -14.03 25.88 -11.99
C SER A 185 -13.80 26.75 -10.75
N GLN A 186 -14.26 26.31 -9.57
CA GLN A 186 -14.05 27.03 -8.31
C GLN A 186 -12.64 26.80 -7.72
N LEU A 187 -12.00 25.65 -7.97
CA LEU A 187 -10.62 25.40 -7.53
C LEU A 187 -9.63 26.51 -7.96
N LYS A 188 -9.79 27.08 -9.17
CA LYS A 188 -8.92 28.18 -9.62
C LYS A 188 -9.07 29.43 -8.76
N GLN A 189 -10.28 29.73 -8.28
CA GLN A 189 -10.54 30.88 -7.39
C GLN A 189 -9.79 30.70 -6.06
N ILE A 190 -9.84 29.49 -5.48
CA ILE A 190 -9.13 29.14 -4.24
C ILE A 190 -7.61 29.18 -4.39
N MET A 191 -7.09 28.75 -5.53
CA MET A 191 -5.65 28.76 -5.79
C MET A 191 -5.09 30.18 -5.91
N ASP A 192 -5.90 31.14 -6.36
CA ASP A 192 -5.54 32.55 -6.49
C ASP A 192 -5.82 33.36 -5.21
N ASP A 193 -6.76 32.91 -4.37
CA ASP A 193 -7.18 33.63 -3.16
C ASP A 193 -6.07 33.67 -2.07
N PRO A 194 -5.64 34.87 -1.63
CA PRO A 194 -4.68 35.04 -0.55
C PRO A 194 -5.05 34.33 0.77
N VAL A 195 -6.33 34.12 1.07
CA VAL A 195 -6.82 33.46 2.29
C VAL A 195 -6.39 32.00 2.34
N TYR A 196 -6.38 31.29 1.21
CA TYR A 196 -6.00 29.89 1.15
C TYR A 196 -4.51 29.68 0.84
N LYS A 197 -3.78 30.74 0.47
CA LYS A 197 -2.38 30.66 0.03
C LYS A 197 -1.46 29.88 0.98
N ASN A 198 -1.58 30.13 2.28
CA ASN A 198 -0.68 29.63 3.33
C ASN A 198 -1.21 28.38 4.06
N GLN A 199 -2.14 27.63 3.46
CA GLN A 199 -2.73 26.45 4.06
C GLN A 199 -3.05 25.37 3.01
N GLU A 200 -3.10 24.13 3.45
CA GLU A 200 -3.65 23.03 2.64
C GLU A 200 -5.17 23.16 2.56
N VAL A 201 -5.73 22.90 1.39
CA VAL A 201 -7.18 22.80 1.16
C VAL A 201 -7.44 21.45 0.50
N VAL A 202 -8.30 20.66 1.16
CA VAL A 202 -8.76 19.34 0.72
C VAL A 202 -10.22 19.48 0.31
N VAL A 203 -10.56 18.98 -0.89
CA VAL A 203 -11.90 19.12 -1.46
C VAL A 203 -12.32 17.83 -2.13
N SER A 204 -13.45 17.23 -1.73
CA SER A 204 -13.95 15.99 -2.32
C SER A 204 -15.12 16.22 -3.28
N TYR A 205 -15.07 15.59 -4.44
CA TYR A 205 -16.19 15.35 -5.35
C TYR A 205 -16.59 13.87 -5.25
N MET A 206 -17.86 13.62 -4.96
CA MET A 206 -18.43 12.27 -4.93
C MET A 206 -19.14 12.00 -6.25
N GLY A 207 -18.74 10.94 -6.94
CA GLY A 207 -19.32 10.52 -8.21
C GLY A 207 -20.48 9.54 -8.04
N ASP A 208 -21.27 9.39 -9.10
CA ASP A 208 -22.37 8.42 -9.23
C ASP A 208 -21.82 6.99 -9.39
N GLN A 209 -21.29 6.43 -8.31
CA GLN A 209 -20.72 5.09 -8.33
C GLN A 209 -21.80 4.02 -8.21
N VAL A 210 -21.97 3.23 -9.28
CA VAL A 210 -22.75 2.00 -9.23
C VAL A 210 -21.91 0.91 -8.54
N VAL A 211 -22.06 0.80 -7.22
CA VAL A 211 -21.44 -0.26 -6.42
C VAL A 211 -22.32 -1.51 -6.45
N ASN A 212 -21.73 -2.67 -6.71
CA ASN A 212 -22.44 -3.95 -6.68
C ASN A 212 -22.83 -4.34 -5.24
N THR A 213 -24.07 -4.79 -5.03
CA THR A 213 -24.65 -4.98 -3.70
C THR A 213 -24.17 -6.23 -2.95
N THR A 214 -23.40 -7.11 -3.59
CA THR A 214 -22.89 -8.35 -2.98
C THR A 214 -21.44 -8.23 -2.52
N LEU A 215 -20.50 -7.97 -3.44
CA LEU A 215 -19.07 -7.72 -3.20
C LEU A 215 -18.53 -6.86 -4.35
N ASP A 216 -17.71 -5.86 -4.02
CA ASP A 216 -17.13 -4.91 -4.97
C ASP A 216 -15.77 -4.39 -4.46
N VAL A 217 -14.91 -3.92 -5.37
CA VAL A 217 -13.54 -3.47 -5.13
C VAL A 217 -13.35 -2.08 -5.72
N THR A 218 -13.00 -1.09 -4.90
CA THR A 218 -12.59 0.22 -5.40
C THR A 218 -11.11 0.22 -5.76
N LEU A 219 -10.76 0.64 -6.98
CA LEU A 219 -9.38 0.99 -7.32
C LEU A 219 -9.06 2.37 -6.74
N ILE A 220 -8.02 2.43 -5.91
CA ILE A 220 -7.54 3.64 -5.26
C ILE A 220 -6.25 4.08 -5.95
N SER A 221 -6.16 5.34 -6.38
CA SER A 221 -4.91 5.89 -6.91
C SER A 221 -4.69 7.35 -6.50
N GLN A 222 -3.54 7.90 -6.84
CA GLN A 222 -3.17 9.27 -6.52
C GLN A 222 -2.09 9.79 -7.47
N PHE A 223 -2.20 11.06 -7.88
CA PHE A 223 -1.29 11.68 -8.86
C PHE A 223 -1.34 13.21 -8.86
N SER A 224 -0.39 13.84 -9.56
CA SER A 224 -0.53 15.23 -10.04
C SER A 224 -1.05 15.25 -11.49
N VAL A 225 -1.43 16.43 -11.99
CA VAL A 225 -2.04 16.62 -13.33
C VAL A 225 -1.23 16.03 -14.50
N ASN A 226 0.08 15.87 -14.34
CA ASN A 226 0.99 15.22 -15.29
C ASN A 226 0.80 13.68 -15.45
N ARG A 227 -0.35 13.14 -15.02
CA ARG A 227 -0.74 11.71 -15.15
C ARG A 227 -2.15 11.48 -15.68
N LEU A 228 -2.87 12.54 -16.09
CA LEU A 228 -4.24 12.43 -16.60
C LEU A 228 -4.36 11.48 -17.82
N ASP A 229 -3.31 11.40 -18.66
CA ASP A 229 -3.25 10.46 -19.80
C ASP A 229 -3.16 8.98 -19.37
N VAL A 230 -2.46 8.67 -18.28
CA VAL A 230 -2.38 7.31 -17.72
C VAL A 230 -3.68 6.98 -16.98
N PHE A 231 -4.22 7.94 -16.23
CA PHE A 231 -5.53 7.81 -15.60
C PHE A 231 -6.64 7.50 -16.62
N THR A 232 -6.60 8.09 -17.81
CA THR A 232 -7.54 7.76 -18.91
C THR A 232 -7.44 6.29 -19.35
N GLN A 233 -6.25 5.68 -19.33
CA GLN A 233 -6.07 4.25 -19.59
C GLN A 233 -6.61 3.38 -18.42
N VAL A 234 -6.45 3.83 -17.18
CA VAL A 234 -7.06 3.16 -16.01
C VAL A 234 -8.59 3.20 -16.08
N LEU A 235 -9.19 4.29 -16.55
CA LEU A 235 -10.65 4.41 -16.73
C LEU A 235 -11.23 3.43 -17.76
N ASP A 236 -10.47 3.08 -18.81
CA ASP A 236 -10.82 2.09 -19.83
C ASP A 236 -10.55 0.63 -19.36
N ALA A 237 -9.55 0.44 -18.50
CA ALA A 237 -9.18 -0.89 -17.99
C ALA A 237 -9.97 -1.32 -16.73
N TRP A 238 -10.43 -0.38 -15.91
CA TRP A 238 -11.15 -0.66 -14.65
C TRP A 238 -12.59 -0.12 -14.69
N PRO A 239 -13.60 -0.93 -15.07
CA PRO A 239 -14.99 -0.48 -15.15
C PRO A 239 -15.67 -0.33 -13.78
N GLY A 240 -15.08 -0.88 -12.71
CA GLY A 240 -15.60 -0.79 -11.34
C GLY A 240 -15.41 0.56 -10.65
N PRO A 241 -15.76 0.66 -9.35
CA PRO A 241 -15.57 1.87 -8.55
C PRO A 241 -14.10 2.32 -8.52
N ILE A 242 -13.89 3.64 -8.56
CA ILE A 242 -12.57 4.29 -8.51
C ILE A 242 -12.60 5.43 -7.49
N SER A 243 -11.55 5.58 -6.68
CA SER A 243 -11.32 6.78 -5.87
C SER A 243 -9.91 7.31 -6.08
N ILE A 244 -9.76 8.60 -6.35
CA ILE A 244 -8.45 9.22 -6.61
C ILE A 244 -8.20 10.46 -5.77
N ALA A 245 -6.91 10.74 -5.51
CA ALA A 245 -6.45 12.00 -4.97
C ALA A 245 -5.54 12.72 -5.99
N ILE A 246 -5.92 13.95 -6.37
CA ILE A 246 -5.20 14.79 -7.33
C ILE A 246 -4.48 15.92 -6.59
N TYR A 247 -3.15 15.92 -6.66
CA TYR A 247 -2.30 16.87 -5.97
C TYR A 247 -1.91 18.05 -6.88
N LEU A 248 -2.23 19.26 -6.43
CA LEU A 248 -2.15 20.48 -7.22
C LEU A 248 -0.94 21.31 -6.80
N THR A 249 0.27 20.95 -7.23
CA THR A 249 1.50 21.63 -6.78
C THR A 249 1.59 23.11 -7.14
N GLU A 250 0.94 23.55 -8.23
CA GLU A 250 0.99 24.92 -8.73
C GLU A 250 -0.42 25.43 -9.16
N PRO A 251 -0.72 26.74 -9.05
CA PRO A 251 -2.05 27.32 -9.34
C PRO A 251 -2.64 27.00 -10.72
N ASP A 252 -1.80 26.86 -11.75
CA ASP A 252 -2.26 26.62 -13.12
C ASP A 252 -2.81 25.20 -13.33
N HIS A 253 -2.56 24.27 -12.40
CA HIS A 253 -3.09 22.90 -12.45
C HIS A 253 -4.62 22.85 -12.49
N ALA A 254 -5.35 23.83 -11.92
CA ALA A 254 -6.81 23.89 -12.07
C ALA A 254 -7.25 24.26 -13.50
N ILE A 255 -6.44 25.01 -14.26
CA ILE A 255 -6.73 25.31 -15.68
C ILE A 255 -6.59 24.03 -16.51
N GLU A 256 -5.54 23.25 -16.25
CA GLU A 256 -5.32 21.95 -16.89
C GLU A 256 -6.46 20.96 -16.58
N LEU A 257 -6.83 20.79 -15.31
CA LEU A 257 -7.96 19.96 -14.91
C LEU A 257 -9.28 20.44 -15.51
N LYS A 258 -9.54 21.75 -15.51
CA LYS A 258 -10.76 22.30 -16.13
C LYS A 258 -10.84 21.95 -17.61
N SER A 259 -9.71 22.05 -18.31
CA SER A 259 -9.60 21.73 -19.73
C SER A 259 -9.81 20.22 -19.99
N PHE A 260 -9.28 19.36 -19.12
CA PHE A 260 -9.42 17.91 -19.19
C PHE A 260 -10.88 17.44 -18.93
N PHE A 261 -11.54 17.98 -17.91
CA PHE A 261 -12.92 17.62 -17.56
C PHE A 261 -13.99 18.30 -18.42
N ALA A 262 -13.66 19.39 -19.13
CA ALA A 262 -14.58 20.05 -20.06
C ALA A 262 -14.86 19.26 -21.35
N ILE A 263 -14.18 18.13 -21.60
CA ILE A 263 -14.36 17.29 -22.79
C ILE A 263 -15.67 16.49 -22.68
N PRO A 264 -16.75 16.84 -23.41
CA PRO A 264 -18.08 16.28 -23.14
C PRO A 264 -18.19 14.78 -23.43
N SER A 265 -17.39 14.26 -24.37
CA SER A 265 -17.35 12.83 -24.70
C SER A 265 -16.88 11.95 -23.55
N ASN A 266 -16.19 12.52 -22.55
CA ASN A 266 -15.59 11.78 -21.44
C ASN A 266 -16.32 12.02 -20.11
N MET A 267 -17.34 12.88 -20.09
CA MET A 267 -18.04 13.28 -18.85
C MET A 267 -18.57 12.08 -18.06
N TYR A 268 -19.11 11.07 -18.73
CA TYR A 268 -19.61 9.83 -18.11
C TYR A 268 -18.51 8.94 -17.51
N LEU A 269 -17.25 9.05 -17.98
CA LEU A 269 -16.12 8.34 -17.40
C LEU A 269 -15.66 8.98 -16.10
N TYR A 270 -15.85 10.29 -15.95
CA TYR A 270 -15.44 11.05 -14.78
C TYR A 270 -16.55 11.12 -13.71
N SER A 271 -17.82 11.14 -14.11
CA SER A 271 -18.96 11.19 -13.18
C SER A 271 -19.03 9.96 -12.27
N ARG A 272 -18.49 8.81 -12.69
CA ARG A 272 -18.41 7.57 -11.88
C ARG A 272 -17.22 7.50 -10.92
N VAL A 273 -16.49 8.58 -10.69
CA VAL A 273 -15.22 8.58 -9.93
C VAL A 273 -15.32 9.50 -8.72
N ASN A 274 -14.96 9.00 -7.53
CA ASN A 274 -14.77 9.85 -6.36
C ASN A 274 -13.39 10.49 -6.44
N MET A 275 -13.32 11.82 -6.35
CA MET A 275 -12.07 12.57 -6.50
C MET A 275 -11.84 13.44 -5.27
N VAL A 276 -10.59 13.48 -4.80
CA VAL A 276 -10.14 14.47 -3.81
C VAL A 276 -9.13 15.38 -4.50
N PHE A 277 -9.34 16.69 -4.44
CA PHE A 277 -8.41 17.70 -4.92
C PHE A 277 -7.67 18.29 -3.72
N ILE A 278 -6.33 18.30 -3.79
CA ILE A 278 -5.47 18.76 -2.71
C ILE A 278 -4.63 19.94 -3.23
N LYS A 279 -4.95 21.13 -2.74
CA LYS A 279 -4.11 22.32 -2.90
C LYS A 279 -3.21 22.45 -1.66
N PRO A 280 -1.89 22.21 -1.74
CA PRO A 280 -0.99 22.38 -0.61
C PRO A 280 -0.79 23.86 -0.23
N ASP A 281 -0.09 24.10 0.89
CA ASP A 281 0.47 25.41 1.21
C ASP A 281 1.47 25.86 0.13
N TYR A 282 1.15 26.93 -0.58
CA TYR A 282 1.99 27.50 -1.64
C TYR A 282 3.09 28.44 -1.12
N SER A 283 3.07 28.79 0.15
CA SER A 283 4.14 29.55 0.81
C SER A 283 5.35 28.67 1.16
N HIS A 284 5.14 27.37 1.40
CA HIS A 284 6.19 26.46 1.87
C HIS A 284 6.79 25.58 0.74
N PRO A 285 8.12 25.41 0.68
CA PRO A 285 8.78 24.58 -0.33
C PRO A 285 8.49 23.08 -0.17
N ASP A 286 8.06 22.62 1.02
CA ASP A 286 7.72 21.21 1.23
C ASP A 286 6.54 20.72 0.39
N ARG A 287 5.77 21.60 -0.26
CA ARG A 287 4.77 21.17 -1.26
C ARG A 287 5.38 20.34 -2.38
N LEU A 288 6.68 20.53 -2.67
CA LEU A 288 7.43 19.79 -3.68
C LEU A 288 7.89 18.40 -3.17
N LYS A 289 7.71 18.10 -1.87
CA LYS A 289 7.86 16.75 -1.30
C LYS A 289 6.52 16.03 -1.44
N TYR A 290 6.35 15.33 -2.55
CA TYR A 290 5.09 14.72 -2.97
C TYR A 290 4.47 13.81 -1.89
N PRO A 291 3.31 14.12 -1.30
CA PRO A 291 2.83 13.49 -0.07
C PRO A 291 2.08 12.17 -0.31
N ILE A 292 2.74 11.22 -0.98
CA ILE A 292 2.16 9.99 -1.56
C ILE A 292 1.21 9.22 -0.63
N ASN A 293 1.62 8.93 0.60
CA ASN A 293 0.81 8.15 1.55
C ASN A 293 -0.39 8.96 2.08
N HIS A 294 -0.24 10.27 2.25
CA HIS A 294 -1.36 11.12 2.63
C HIS A 294 -2.43 11.18 1.54
N LEU A 295 -2.02 11.24 0.27
CA LEU A 295 -2.93 11.20 -0.89
C LEU A 295 -3.63 9.84 -1.01
N ARG A 296 -2.91 8.71 -0.81
CA ARG A 296 -3.51 7.36 -0.74
C ARG A 296 -4.62 7.31 0.32
N ASN A 297 -4.37 7.84 1.52
CA ASN A 297 -5.34 7.84 2.61
C ASN A 297 -6.57 8.73 2.35
N LEU A 298 -6.40 9.90 1.72
CA LEU A 298 -7.54 10.74 1.31
C LEU A 298 -8.44 10.01 0.30
N ALA A 299 -7.85 9.36 -0.71
CA ALA A 299 -8.59 8.58 -1.69
C ALA A 299 -9.27 7.34 -1.06
N LEU A 300 -8.64 6.69 -0.07
CA LEU A 300 -9.26 5.63 0.75
C LEU A 300 -10.45 6.12 1.59
N GLY A 301 -10.42 7.37 2.04
CA GLY A 301 -11.47 7.96 2.88
C GLY A 301 -12.79 8.21 2.14
N VAL A 302 -12.73 8.52 0.84
CA VAL A 302 -13.88 8.71 -0.05
C VAL A 302 -14.33 7.43 -0.79
N SER A 303 -13.68 6.29 -0.55
CA SER A 303 -14.13 4.98 -1.05
C SER A 303 -15.20 4.37 -0.15
N ASN A 304 -16.22 3.74 -0.74
CA ASN A 304 -17.36 3.16 -0.03
C ASN A 304 -17.42 1.62 -0.05
N THR A 305 -16.52 0.94 -0.77
CA THR A 305 -16.53 -0.54 -0.88
C THR A 305 -15.87 -1.22 0.33
N SER A 306 -16.22 -2.48 0.57
CA SER A 306 -15.60 -3.33 1.61
C SER A 306 -14.15 -3.68 1.28
N HIS A 307 -13.80 -3.74 0.00
CA HIS A 307 -12.47 -4.07 -0.51
C HIS A 307 -11.87 -2.92 -1.31
N VAL A 308 -10.56 -2.73 -1.19
CA VAL A 308 -9.81 -1.66 -1.87
C VAL A 308 -8.55 -2.20 -2.51
N PHE A 309 -8.23 -1.69 -3.70
CA PHE A 309 -7.00 -1.99 -4.44
C PHE A 309 -6.19 -0.70 -4.64
N VAL A 310 -5.14 -0.50 -3.85
CA VAL A 310 -4.30 0.70 -3.94
C VAL A 310 -3.22 0.50 -5.00
N MET A 311 -3.17 1.37 -6.00
CA MET A 311 -2.28 1.29 -7.16
C MET A 311 -1.65 2.65 -7.47
N ASP A 312 -0.35 2.68 -7.78
CA ASP A 312 0.35 3.91 -8.17
C ASP A 312 0.01 4.31 -9.62
N ALA A 313 0.00 5.62 -9.90
CA ALA A 313 -0.58 6.17 -11.13
C ALA A 313 0.26 6.01 -12.41
N ASP A 314 1.43 5.36 -12.34
CA ASP A 314 2.21 4.94 -13.51
C ASP A 314 1.75 3.57 -14.05
N PHE A 315 0.83 2.89 -13.35
CA PHE A 315 0.33 1.55 -13.70
C PHE A 315 -1.07 1.58 -14.32
N VAL A 316 -1.33 0.58 -15.16
CA VAL A 316 -2.64 0.25 -15.74
C VAL A 316 -2.96 -1.22 -15.40
N PRO A 317 -4.16 -1.53 -14.89
CA PRO A 317 -4.55 -2.91 -14.61
C PRO A 317 -4.85 -3.69 -15.90
N SER A 318 -4.77 -5.03 -15.85
CA SER A 318 -5.30 -5.86 -16.93
C SER A 318 -6.83 -5.71 -17.01
N LYS A 319 -7.41 -5.81 -18.22
CA LYS A 319 -8.86 -5.61 -18.42
C LYS A 319 -9.72 -6.66 -17.71
N GLU A 320 -9.13 -7.81 -17.40
CA GLU A 320 -9.75 -8.92 -16.67
C GLU A 320 -9.69 -8.72 -15.14
N LEU A 321 -8.79 -7.87 -14.64
CA LEU A 321 -8.49 -7.74 -13.20
C LEU A 321 -9.70 -7.36 -12.37
N TYR A 322 -10.55 -6.43 -12.82
CA TYR A 322 -11.75 -6.03 -12.05
C TYR A 322 -12.74 -7.20 -11.88
N THR A 323 -13.01 -7.93 -12.97
CA THR A 323 -13.92 -9.09 -12.94
C THR A 323 -13.39 -10.18 -12.02
N GLN A 324 -12.08 -10.48 -12.09
CA GLN A 324 -11.40 -11.39 -11.17
C GLN A 324 -11.42 -10.85 -9.72
N ALA A 325 -11.23 -9.54 -9.55
CA ALA A 325 -11.22 -8.88 -8.25
C ALA A 325 -12.54 -9.11 -7.49
N CYS A 326 -13.67 -8.95 -8.16
CA CYS A 326 -14.99 -9.15 -7.55
C CYS A 326 -15.42 -10.62 -7.44
N ASN A 327 -15.11 -11.45 -8.44
CA ASN A 327 -15.61 -12.83 -8.49
C ASN A 327 -14.73 -13.84 -7.71
N ASP A 328 -13.41 -13.64 -7.71
CA ASP A 328 -12.45 -14.67 -7.30
C ASP A 328 -11.55 -14.21 -6.13
N LEU A 329 -11.12 -12.95 -6.16
CA LEU A 329 -10.10 -12.43 -5.25
C LEU A 329 -10.68 -11.85 -3.96
N ALA A 330 -11.66 -10.94 -4.04
CA ALA A 330 -12.32 -10.35 -2.87
C ALA A 330 -13.06 -11.39 -2.00
N PRO A 331 -13.74 -12.42 -2.55
CA PRO A 331 -14.31 -13.51 -1.73
C PRO A 331 -13.26 -14.29 -0.91
N ALA A 332 -11.98 -14.24 -1.31
CA ALA A 332 -10.86 -14.85 -0.58
C ALA A 332 -10.17 -13.89 0.41
N VAL A 333 -10.70 -12.67 0.59
CA VAL A 333 -10.19 -11.65 1.53
C VAL A 333 -11.23 -11.41 2.63
N PRO A 334 -11.04 -11.94 3.85
CA PRO A 334 -12.01 -11.76 4.92
C PRO A 334 -12.09 -10.31 5.41
N THR A 335 -13.32 -9.83 5.65
CA THR A 335 -13.60 -8.53 6.29
C THR A 335 -13.64 -8.59 7.81
N ASP A 336 -13.83 -9.78 8.39
CA ASP A 336 -13.99 -9.99 9.82
C ASP A 336 -12.65 -10.05 10.56
N ASP A 337 -12.55 -9.31 11.67
CA ASP A 337 -11.33 -9.24 12.50
C ASP A 337 -10.94 -10.57 13.16
N ASP A 338 -11.89 -11.48 13.38
CA ASP A 338 -11.68 -12.78 14.04
C ASP A 338 -11.01 -13.84 13.15
N VAL A 339 -10.99 -13.60 11.82
CA VAL A 339 -10.49 -14.52 10.80
C VAL A 339 -9.03 -14.18 10.44
N ASP A 340 -8.32 -15.12 9.81
CA ASP A 340 -7.00 -14.85 9.25
C ASP A 340 -7.07 -13.75 8.17
N ARG A 341 -6.45 -12.60 8.44
CA ARG A 341 -6.42 -11.45 7.53
C ARG A 341 -5.61 -11.78 6.28
N VAL A 342 -6.10 -11.38 5.11
CA VAL A 342 -5.48 -11.66 3.80
C VAL A 342 -5.17 -10.36 3.07
N ALA A 343 -3.99 -10.29 2.45
CA ALA A 343 -3.63 -9.32 1.43
C ALA A 343 -3.48 -10.08 0.11
N MET A 344 -4.40 -9.86 -0.83
CA MET A 344 -4.37 -10.49 -2.14
C MET A 344 -3.49 -9.66 -3.07
N VAL A 345 -2.22 -10.03 -3.17
CA VAL A 345 -1.17 -9.39 -3.94
C VAL A 345 -1.42 -9.54 -5.43
N ILE A 346 -1.34 -8.42 -6.15
CA ILE A 346 -1.48 -8.34 -7.60
C ILE A 346 -0.07 -8.19 -8.21
N PRO A 347 0.42 -9.18 -8.97
CA PRO A 347 1.66 -9.09 -9.73
C PRO A 347 1.81 -7.82 -10.56
N CYS A 348 3.04 -7.31 -10.60
CA CYS A 348 3.37 -6.01 -11.16
C CYS A 348 4.46 -6.15 -12.23
N TYR A 349 4.13 -5.85 -13.48
CA TYR A 349 5.01 -6.06 -14.62
C TYR A 349 5.42 -4.74 -15.30
N ALA A 350 6.49 -4.82 -16.06
CA ALA A 350 7.11 -3.77 -16.83
C ALA A 350 7.17 -4.18 -18.30
N ILE A 351 6.86 -3.26 -19.21
CA ILE A 351 7.16 -3.39 -20.64
C ILE A 351 8.42 -2.58 -20.94
N VAL A 352 9.43 -3.21 -21.54
CA VAL A 352 10.72 -2.56 -21.87
C VAL A 352 10.53 -1.32 -22.75
N GLU A 353 11.39 -0.30 -22.56
CA GLU A 353 11.25 1.02 -23.19
C GLU A 353 11.17 0.96 -24.73
N SER A 354 11.85 0.00 -25.37
CA SER A 354 11.80 -0.21 -26.83
C SER A 354 10.43 -0.68 -27.36
N HIS A 355 9.52 -1.08 -26.47
CA HIS A 355 8.13 -1.45 -26.75
C HIS A 355 7.13 -0.52 -26.06
N LYS A 356 7.53 0.67 -25.62
CA LYS A 356 6.62 1.65 -24.99
C LYS A 356 5.44 2.07 -25.88
N ASP A 357 5.57 1.95 -27.21
CA ASP A 357 4.51 2.32 -28.16
C ASP A 357 3.58 1.11 -28.48
N ASP A 358 3.92 -0.10 -28.04
CA ASP A 358 3.05 -1.28 -28.18
C ASP A 358 1.79 -1.14 -27.29
N PRO A 359 0.66 -1.76 -27.67
CA PRO A 359 -0.47 -1.98 -26.77
C PRO A 359 -0.06 -2.82 -25.55
N LEU A 360 -0.57 -2.46 -24.37
CA LEU A 360 -0.39 -3.25 -23.16
C LEU A 360 -1.13 -4.60 -23.28
N PRO A 361 -0.52 -5.72 -22.82
CA PRO A 361 -1.21 -7.00 -22.68
C PRO A 361 -2.50 -6.86 -21.86
N SER A 362 -3.63 -7.23 -22.45
CA SER A 362 -4.94 -7.15 -21.82
C SER A 362 -5.32 -8.44 -21.08
N THR A 363 -4.73 -9.58 -21.49
CA THR A 363 -5.01 -10.92 -20.93
C THR A 363 -3.77 -11.60 -20.37
N THR A 364 -3.97 -12.58 -19.49
CA THR A 364 -2.88 -13.42 -18.94
C THR A 364 -2.12 -14.18 -20.02
N GLN A 365 -2.79 -14.59 -21.12
CA GLN A 365 -2.15 -15.29 -22.22
C GLN A 365 -1.18 -14.39 -22.99
N GLU A 366 -1.59 -13.15 -23.28
CA GLU A 366 -0.74 -12.15 -23.94
C GLU A 366 0.47 -11.79 -23.08
N LEU A 367 0.27 -11.59 -21.77
CA LEU A 367 1.35 -11.31 -20.84
C LEU A 367 2.40 -12.43 -20.83
N LYS A 368 1.95 -13.70 -20.70
CA LYS A 368 2.85 -14.86 -20.73
C LYS A 368 3.68 -14.92 -22.02
N GLU A 369 3.10 -14.52 -23.15
CA GLU A 369 3.82 -14.46 -24.42
C GLU A 369 4.84 -13.31 -24.47
N ARG A 370 4.49 -12.10 -24.00
CA ARG A 370 5.46 -11.00 -23.86
C ARG A 370 6.61 -11.33 -22.90
N ILE A 371 6.37 -12.11 -21.85
CA ILE A 371 7.42 -12.62 -20.96
C ILE A 371 8.36 -13.58 -21.69
N ARG A 372 7.84 -14.54 -22.48
CA ARG A 372 8.68 -15.45 -23.29
C ARG A 372 9.54 -14.71 -24.32
N GLN A 373 9.02 -13.61 -24.85
CA GLN A 373 9.71 -12.75 -25.81
C GLN A 373 10.76 -11.83 -25.16
N GLY A 374 10.82 -11.76 -23.82
CA GLY A 374 11.70 -10.83 -23.09
C GLY A 374 11.23 -9.36 -23.15
N ILE A 375 9.99 -9.11 -23.57
CA ILE A 375 9.38 -7.78 -23.69
C ILE A 375 8.75 -7.35 -22.36
N ALA A 376 8.19 -8.31 -21.62
CA ALA A 376 7.61 -8.11 -20.30
C ALA A 376 8.45 -8.77 -19.20
N TYR A 377 8.65 -8.08 -18.07
CA TYR A 377 9.37 -8.60 -16.91
C TYR A 377 8.73 -8.11 -15.60
N ILE A 378 9.07 -8.71 -14.45
CA ILE A 378 8.64 -8.18 -13.15
C ILE A 378 9.42 -6.89 -12.85
N THR A 379 8.72 -5.79 -12.58
CA THR A 379 9.37 -4.55 -12.11
C THR A 379 10.07 -4.80 -10.76
N ASP A 380 11.14 -4.03 -10.46
CA ASP A 380 12.11 -4.30 -9.38
C ASP A 380 12.21 -5.80 -8.99
N PRO A 381 12.91 -6.61 -9.81
CA PRO A 381 13.05 -8.04 -9.58
C PRO A 381 13.83 -8.39 -8.31
N GLY A 382 14.45 -7.40 -7.65
CA GLY A 382 15.02 -7.50 -6.30
C GLY A 382 13.92 -7.62 -5.24
N SER A 383 14.09 -6.95 -4.10
CA SER A 383 13.12 -7.00 -3.01
C SER A 383 11.79 -6.31 -3.35
N GLY A 384 11.76 -5.31 -4.24
CA GLY A 384 10.59 -4.48 -4.52
C GLY A 384 9.34 -5.26 -4.95
N HIS A 385 9.38 -6.05 -6.02
CA HIS A 385 8.24 -6.91 -6.39
C HIS A 385 8.60 -8.38 -6.60
N GLY A 386 9.89 -8.70 -6.69
CA GLY A 386 10.38 -10.06 -6.86
C GLY A 386 9.92 -11.13 -5.82
N PRO A 387 9.61 -10.80 -4.55
CA PRO A 387 9.07 -11.78 -3.58
C PRO A 387 7.73 -12.40 -4.00
N THR A 388 7.02 -11.80 -4.96
CA THR A 388 5.83 -12.40 -5.61
C THR A 388 6.13 -13.69 -6.35
N LEU A 389 7.36 -13.92 -6.83
CA LEU A 389 7.72 -15.00 -7.74
C LEU A 389 6.89 -15.05 -9.04
N ALA A 390 6.32 -13.91 -9.48
CA ALA A 390 5.28 -13.93 -10.51
C ALA A 390 5.78 -14.44 -11.88
N VAL A 391 6.99 -14.09 -12.34
CA VAL A 391 7.55 -14.59 -13.62
C VAL A 391 7.69 -16.12 -13.67
N PRO A 392 8.38 -16.80 -12.74
CA PRO A 392 8.44 -18.26 -12.77
C PRO A 392 7.06 -18.91 -12.58
N MET A 393 6.15 -18.30 -11.82
CA MET A 393 4.78 -18.81 -11.64
C MET A 393 3.90 -18.61 -12.88
N ALA A 394 4.11 -17.57 -13.68
CA ALA A 394 3.42 -17.34 -14.95
C ALA A 394 3.93 -18.25 -16.08
N LEU A 395 5.21 -18.61 -16.05
CA LEU A 395 5.84 -19.52 -17.03
C LEU A 395 5.71 -21.00 -16.67
N ALA A 396 5.39 -21.34 -15.41
CA ALA A 396 5.18 -22.71 -14.99
C ALA A 396 3.92 -23.32 -15.64
N SER A 397 4.05 -24.54 -16.17
CA SER A 397 2.93 -25.37 -16.58
C SER A 397 2.19 -25.90 -15.34
N TYR A 398 1.36 -25.06 -14.74
CA TYR A 398 0.51 -25.43 -13.62
C TYR A 398 -0.81 -26.04 -14.14
N SER A 399 -1.24 -27.15 -13.54
CA SER A 399 -2.40 -27.95 -13.97
C SER A 399 -3.45 -28.11 -12.87
N GLY A 400 -3.49 -27.17 -11.93
CA GLY A 400 -4.50 -27.12 -10.87
C GLY A 400 -5.33 -25.83 -10.97
N ASP A 401 -6.46 -25.83 -10.27
CA ASP A 401 -7.45 -24.76 -10.33
C ASP A 401 -7.20 -23.63 -9.28
N ASP A 402 -6.08 -23.68 -8.54
CA ASP A 402 -5.71 -22.68 -7.52
C ASP A 402 -5.50 -21.29 -8.15
N LEU A 403 -6.45 -20.37 -8.02
CA LEU A 403 -6.41 -19.02 -8.61
C LEU A 403 -5.31 -18.11 -8.01
N PHE A 404 -4.79 -18.44 -6.83
CA PHE A 404 -3.76 -17.71 -6.10
C PHE A 404 -2.86 -18.64 -5.28
N TYR A 405 -1.69 -18.15 -4.85
CA TYR A 405 -0.71 -18.93 -4.10
C TYR A 405 -0.06 -18.11 -2.96
N GLN A 406 0.27 -18.76 -1.85
CA GLN A 406 0.85 -18.06 -0.70
C GLN A 406 2.33 -17.72 -0.91
N VAL A 407 2.74 -16.52 -0.51
CA VAL A 407 4.15 -16.13 -0.31
C VAL A 407 4.38 -15.62 1.11
N CYS A 408 5.63 -15.57 1.55
CA CYS A 408 6.00 -14.91 2.79
C CYS A 408 6.40 -13.45 2.52
N TYR A 409 6.14 -12.58 3.50
CA TYR A 409 6.72 -11.24 3.55
C TYR A 409 8.25 -11.27 3.44
N GLU A 410 8.83 -10.32 2.70
CA GLU A 410 10.27 -10.07 2.64
C GLU A 410 10.55 -8.60 3.01
N SER A 411 11.70 -8.32 3.63
CA SER A 411 12.09 -6.95 3.97
C SER A 411 12.29 -6.12 2.69
N GLN A 412 11.90 -4.85 2.71
CA GLN A 412 11.89 -3.93 1.55
C GLN A 412 10.92 -4.31 0.42
N TRP A 413 9.94 -5.18 0.68
CA TRP A 413 8.92 -5.54 -0.31
C TRP A 413 7.90 -4.40 -0.53
N GLU A 414 7.61 -4.11 -1.80
CA GLU A 414 6.70 -3.06 -2.27
C GLU A 414 5.49 -3.62 -3.08
N PRO A 415 4.71 -4.57 -2.54
CA PRO A 415 3.58 -5.14 -3.27
C PRO A 415 2.40 -4.16 -3.42
N TYR A 416 1.59 -4.41 -4.45
CA TYR A 416 0.22 -3.90 -4.56
C TYR A 416 -0.74 -5.05 -4.23
N TYR A 417 -1.84 -4.78 -3.51
CA TYR A 417 -2.78 -5.80 -3.05
C TYR A 417 -4.22 -5.28 -2.95
N ILE A 418 -5.17 -6.21 -3.10
CA ILE A 418 -6.55 -6.04 -2.63
C ILE A 418 -6.58 -6.41 -1.15
N VAL A 419 -7.17 -5.56 -0.32
CA VAL A 419 -7.38 -5.78 1.12
C VAL A 419 -8.78 -5.35 1.53
N ALA A 420 -9.32 -5.99 2.58
CA ALA A 420 -10.54 -5.54 3.23
C ALA A 420 -10.27 -4.24 4.01
N ARG A 421 -11.01 -3.18 3.64
CA ARG A 421 -10.82 -1.79 4.09
C ARG A 421 -10.95 -1.63 5.61
N GLN A 422 -11.80 -2.42 6.25
CA GLN A 422 -12.06 -2.39 7.70
C GLN A 422 -10.91 -2.95 8.56
N VAL A 423 -10.03 -3.79 7.99
CA VAL A 423 -8.97 -4.51 8.72
C VAL A 423 -7.56 -4.11 8.33
N ALA A 424 -7.40 -3.47 7.16
CA ALA A 424 -6.15 -2.86 6.74
C ALA A 424 -5.88 -1.54 7.50
N PRO A 425 -4.62 -1.26 7.89
CA PRO A 425 -4.25 0.05 8.40
C PRO A 425 -4.20 1.09 7.26
N LEU A 426 -4.23 2.37 7.62
CA LEU A 426 -3.85 3.45 6.72
C LEU A 426 -2.34 3.42 6.41
N TYR A 427 -1.96 4.03 5.29
CA TYR A 427 -0.55 4.24 4.94
C TYR A 427 0.05 5.31 5.85
N ASP A 428 1.31 5.17 6.26
CA ASP A 428 1.95 6.17 7.12
C ASP A 428 2.18 7.47 6.34
N ALA A 429 1.39 8.50 6.67
CA ALA A 429 1.36 9.81 6.01
C ALA A 429 2.70 10.57 6.06
N ARG A 430 3.64 10.17 6.92
CA ARG A 430 4.97 10.78 7.04
C ARG A 430 5.87 10.47 5.85
N PHE A 431 5.62 9.37 5.12
CA PHE A 431 6.35 9.08 3.88
C PHE A 431 5.96 10.03 2.75
N ARG A 432 6.97 10.74 2.22
CA ARG A 432 6.87 11.66 1.08
C ARG A 432 7.93 11.34 0.03
N ASN A 433 7.63 11.69 -1.22
CA ASN A 433 8.33 11.27 -2.44
C ASN A 433 8.37 9.73 -2.58
N GLN A 434 9.08 9.23 -3.59
CA GLN A 434 9.33 7.81 -3.76
C GLN A 434 10.24 7.26 -2.66
N GLY A 435 9.85 6.11 -2.09
CA GLY A 435 10.72 5.27 -1.26
C GLY A 435 10.16 5.02 0.13
N GLY A 436 10.15 3.76 0.56
CA GLY A 436 9.68 3.36 1.89
C GLY A 436 8.15 3.43 2.07
N ASP A 437 7.44 4.10 1.15
CA ASP A 437 6.00 4.36 1.19
C ASP A 437 5.15 3.08 1.12
N LYS A 438 5.50 2.14 0.23
CA LYS A 438 4.89 0.79 0.15
C LYS A 438 5.50 -0.19 1.15
N GLN A 439 6.82 -0.10 1.38
CA GLN A 439 7.56 -0.98 2.30
C GLN A 439 7.05 -0.90 3.73
N SER A 440 6.71 0.31 4.18
CA SER A 440 6.15 0.58 5.50
C SER A 440 4.78 -0.07 5.71
N HIS A 441 3.86 0.10 4.76
CA HIS A 441 2.54 -0.52 4.82
C HIS A 441 2.63 -2.05 4.72
N ALA A 442 3.45 -2.59 3.82
CA ALA A 442 3.69 -4.04 3.72
C ALA A 442 4.29 -4.63 5.01
N LEU A 443 5.22 -3.93 5.65
CA LEU A 443 5.74 -4.29 6.97
C LEU A 443 4.64 -4.25 8.04
N GLN A 444 3.75 -3.25 8.02
CA GLN A 444 2.66 -3.13 8.99
C GLN A 444 1.60 -4.22 8.80
N LEU A 445 1.26 -4.59 7.57
CA LEU A 445 0.42 -5.77 7.28
C LEU A 445 1.07 -7.05 7.81
N ASN A 446 2.37 -7.24 7.60
CA ASN A 446 3.10 -8.37 8.19
C ASN A 446 3.08 -8.31 9.73
N ALA A 447 3.27 -7.14 10.34
CA ALA A 447 3.23 -6.94 11.79
C ALA A 447 1.88 -7.36 12.39
N LEU A 448 0.79 -7.08 11.68
CA LEU A 448 -0.60 -7.44 11.99
C LEU A 448 -0.96 -8.89 11.61
N GLY A 449 -0.02 -9.68 11.09
CA GLY A 449 -0.19 -11.11 10.81
C GLY A 449 -0.91 -11.44 9.50
N PHE A 450 -1.00 -10.50 8.54
CA PHE A 450 -1.63 -10.75 7.25
C PHE A 450 -0.93 -11.89 6.47
N LYS A 451 -1.74 -12.77 5.86
CA LYS A 451 -1.28 -13.73 4.87
C LYS A 451 -1.22 -13.06 3.50
N PHE A 452 -0.11 -13.21 2.79
CA PHE A 452 0.05 -12.68 1.44
C PHE A 452 -0.22 -13.78 0.42
N MET A 453 -1.29 -13.60 -0.36
CA MET A 453 -1.71 -14.53 -1.42
C MET A 453 -1.53 -13.81 -2.76
N VAL A 454 -0.79 -14.38 -3.71
CA VAL A 454 -0.49 -13.76 -5.00
C VAL A 454 -1.46 -14.29 -6.06
N SER A 455 -2.16 -13.40 -6.77
CA SER A 455 -3.01 -13.76 -7.90
C SER A 455 -2.19 -14.34 -9.06
N ARG A 456 -2.75 -15.33 -9.78
CA ARG A 456 -2.12 -15.91 -10.98
C ARG A 456 -2.47 -15.21 -12.28
N GLU A 457 -3.65 -14.59 -12.34
CA GLU A 457 -4.24 -14.06 -13.58
C GLU A 457 -4.51 -12.56 -13.54
N GLY A 458 -4.67 -12.00 -12.35
CA GLY A 458 -4.75 -10.56 -12.15
C GLY A 458 -3.36 -9.95 -12.14
N PHE A 459 -3.15 -8.88 -12.91
CA PHE A 459 -1.87 -8.17 -12.93
C PHE A 459 -2.03 -6.69 -13.27
N ILE A 460 -1.01 -5.90 -12.95
CA ILE A 460 -0.85 -4.52 -13.40
C ILE A 460 0.43 -4.36 -14.22
N LEU A 461 0.43 -3.38 -15.11
CA LEU A 461 1.50 -3.09 -16.06
C LEU A 461 1.89 -1.61 -15.99
N HIS A 462 3.19 -1.34 -16.07
CA HIS A 462 3.68 -0.03 -16.50
C HIS A 462 4.59 -0.18 -17.72
N LYS A 463 4.82 0.93 -18.41
CA LYS A 463 5.77 1.05 -19.50
C LYS A 463 7.04 1.69 -18.95
N ASP A 464 8.18 1.07 -19.18
CA ASP A 464 9.46 1.64 -18.78
C ASP A 464 9.65 3.01 -19.44
N HIS A 465 10.09 3.95 -18.63
CA HIS A 465 10.42 5.31 -19.04
C HIS A 465 11.74 5.73 -18.39
N PRO A 466 12.43 6.75 -18.93
CA PRO A 466 13.62 7.30 -18.29
C PRO A 466 13.37 7.65 -16.82
N LYS A 467 14.32 7.32 -15.94
CA LYS A 467 14.19 7.56 -14.49
C LYS A 467 14.05 9.07 -14.22
N MET A 468 12.95 9.47 -13.60
CA MET A 468 12.74 10.85 -13.18
C MET A 468 13.65 11.21 -12.00
N VAL A 469 14.26 12.40 -12.05
CA VAL A 469 14.92 12.99 -10.88
C VAL A 469 13.88 13.74 -10.07
N TRP A 470 13.54 13.23 -8.88
CA TRP A 470 12.60 13.89 -7.97
C TRP A 470 13.15 15.26 -7.52
N PRO A 471 12.36 16.35 -7.58
CA PRO A 471 12.80 17.68 -7.12
C PRO A 471 13.27 17.71 -5.66
N GLY A 472 12.72 16.83 -4.81
CA GLY A 472 13.13 16.63 -3.42
C GLY A 472 14.20 15.55 -3.19
N GLY A 473 14.97 15.16 -4.22
CA GLY A 473 16.14 14.26 -4.08
C GLY A 473 15.85 12.76 -3.96
N GLY A 474 14.57 12.35 -4.02
CA GLY A 474 14.14 10.95 -4.04
C GLY A 474 14.56 10.15 -2.81
N PHE A 475 14.60 8.82 -2.93
CA PHE A 475 14.85 7.86 -1.83
C PHE A 475 16.02 8.25 -0.92
N SER A 476 17.15 8.70 -1.49
CA SER A 476 18.34 9.02 -0.71
C SER A 476 18.16 10.23 0.21
N GLN A 477 17.36 11.23 -0.19
CA GLN A 477 17.06 12.39 0.64
C GLN A 477 15.79 12.21 1.50
N SER A 478 14.81 11.42 1.06
CA SER A 478 13.59 11.15 1.84
C SER A 478 13.75 10.05 2.89
N GLN A 479 14.51 8.98 2.60
CA GLN A 479 14.55 7.76 3.42
C GLN A 479 15.94 7.35 3.94
N LYS A 480 17.00 8.08 3.61
CA LYS A 480 18.37 7.83 4.10
C LYS A 480 19.05 9.06 4.73
N ALA A 481 18.38 10.21 4.79
CA ALA A 481 18.93 11.42 5.37
C ALA A 481 18.94 11.32 6.91
N PRO A 482 20.11 11.29 7.58
CA PRO A 482 20.20 11.11 9.04
C PRO A 482 19.77 12.35 9.84
N THR A 483 19.38 13.42 9.16
CA THR A 483 18.90 14.69 9.74
C THR A 483 17.38 14.84 9.68
N GLN A 484 16.66 13.84 9.17
CA GLN A 484 15.22 13.85 9.00
C GLN A 484 14.62 12.50 9.42
N TRP A 485 13.34 12.53 9.81
CA TRP A 485 12.54 11.32 10.03
C TRP A 485 12.61 10.43 8.78
N ASN A 486 12.98 9.16 8.96
CA ASN A 486 13.21 8.24 7.85
C ASN A 486 12.80 6.80 8.18
N TYR A 487 12.72 5.96 7.13
CA TYR A 487 12.39 4.54 7.23
C TYR A 487 13.24 3.78 8.25
N PHE A 488 14.58 3.87 8.16
CA PHE A 488 15.48 2.94 8.84
C PHE A 488 15.70 3.21 10.32
N GLU A 489 15.52 4.46 10.75
CA GLU A 489 15.67 4.88 12.15
C GLU A 489 14.31 5.06 12.83
N GLU A 490 13.60 6.17 12.60
CA GLU A 490 12.41 6.52 13.37
C GLU A 490 11.25 5.55 13.12
N PHE A 491 10.92 5.27 11.86
CA PHE A 491 9.82 4.37 11.52
C PHE A 491 10.09 2.93 11.98
N MET A 492 11.28 2.38 11.71
CA MET A 492 11.60 1.03 12.17
C MET A 492 11.62 0.90 13.70
N ARG A 493 12.11 1.90 14.44
CA ARG A 493 12.04 1.90 15.92
C ARG A 493 10.59 1.93 16.41
N GLU A 494 9.72 2.75 15.81
CA GLU A 494 8.31 2.77 16.16
C GLU A 494 7.64 1.40 15.88
N MET A 495 7.95 0.76 14.76
CA MET A 495 7.45 -0.59 14.45
C MET A 495 7.97 -1.66 15.42
N GLU A 496 9.22 -1.56 15.86
CA GLU A 496 9.83 -2.48 16.83
C GLU A 496 9.30 -2.24 18.26
N ASP A 497 8.99 -0.99 18.64
CA ASP A 497 8.33 -0.62 19.90
C ASP A 497 6.87 -1.12 19.95
N LEU A 498 6.11 -0.92 18.87
CA LEU A 498 4.68 -1.27 18.80
C LEU A 498 4.43 -2.78 18.66
N TYR A 499 5.27 -3.46 17.86
CA TYR A 499 5.01 -4.84 17.47
C TYR A 499 6.10 -5.83 17.92
N GLY A 500 7.22 -5.36 18.48
CA GLY A 500 8.34 -6.16 18.95
C GLY A 500 9.48 -6.29 17.92
N SER A 501 10.70 -6.54 18.40
CA SER A 501 11.94 -6.57 17.60
C SER A 501 11.99 -7.60 16.46
N ASN A 502 11.05 -8.55 16.43
CA ASN A 502 10.92 -9.53 15.34
C ASN A 502 9.94 -9.08 14.23
N VAL A 503 9.47 -7.82 14.22
CA VAL A 503 8.51 -7.28 13.22
C VAL A 503 8.97 -7.43 11.77
N ARG A 504 10.29 -7.46 11.53
CA ARG A 504 10.91 -7.67 10.21
C ARG A 504 10.77 -9.10 9.67
N TRP A 505 10.37 -10.07 10.49
CA TRP A 505 10.24 -11.48 10.11
C TRP A 505 8.80 -11.85 9.72
N PRO A 506 8.59 -12.83 8.82
CA PRO A 506 7.24 -13.24 8.39
C PRO A 506 6.38 -13.72 9.56
N ARG A 507 5.17 -13.16 9.73
CA ARG A 507 4.21 -13.58 10.77
C ARG A 507 3.02 -14.36 10.21
N GLY A 508 2.46 -13.92 9.08
CA GLY A 508 1.31 -14.56 8.42
C GLY A 508 1.67 -15.64 7.39
N CYS A 509 2.82 -16.30 7.51
CA CYS A 509 3.28 -17.29 6.53
C CYS A 509 3.21 -18.73 7.07
N THR A 510 2.73 -19.68 6.26
CA THR A 510 2.71 -21.12 6.60
C THR A 510 4.08 -21.78 6.49
N ALA A 511 5.05 -21.16 5.79
CA ALA A 511 6.41 -21.65 5.68
C ALA A 511 7.20 -21.40 6.98
N ASN A 512 7.00 -22.28 7.96
CA ASN A 512 7.66 -22.26 9.26
C ASN A 512 9.20 -22.15 9.14
N ALA A 513 9.74 -20.96 9.42
CA ALA A 513 11.16 -20.62 9.62
C ALA A 513 12.18 -20.92 8.51
N ILE A 514 11.83 -21.67 7.45
CA ILE A 514 12.78 -22.13 6.41
C ILE A 514 12.57 -21.42 5.05
N GLY A 515 11.47 -20.65 4.90
CA GLY A 515 11.05 -20.04 3.64
C GLY A 515 12.06 -19.11 2.96
N TRP A 516 12.93 -18.43 3.73
CA TRP A 516 13.97 -17.51 3.21
C TRP A 516 14.92 -18.19 2.21
N GLN A 517 15.17 -19.50 2.35
CA GLN A 517 16.02 -20.25 1.43
C GLN A 517 15.29 -20.73 0.17
N MET A 518 13.95 -20.80 0.18
CA MET A 518 13.16 -21.26 -0.97
C MET A 518 12.90 -20.18 -2.02
N GLN A 519 13.04 -18.90 -1.68
CA GLN A 519 12.91 -17.78 -2.63
C GLN A 519 14.17 -17.58 -3.51
N GLN A 520 15.25 -18.35 -3.29
CA GLN A 520 16.51 -18.34 -4.08
C GLN A 520 17.17 -16.96 -4.27
N ARG A 521 16.95 -16.02 -3.35
CA ARG A 521 17.45 -14.64 -3.42
C ARG A 521 18.62 -14.39 -2.47
N SER A 522 19.49 -13.45 -2.84
CA SER A 522 20.64 -13.07 -2.03
C SER A 522 20.17 -12.38 -0.73
N PRO A 523 20.64 -12.79 0.46
CA PRO A 523 20.27 -12.18 1.75
C PRO A 523 20.56 -10.69 1.90
N LEU A 524 21.28 -10.07 0.95
CA LEU A 524 21.68 -8.67 1.01
C LEU A 524 20.67 -7.72 0.36
N GLY A 525 19.65 -8.19 -0.37
CA GLY A 525 18.63 -7.33 -1.01
C GLY A 525 19.15 -6.34 -2.07
N ILE A 526 20.47 -6.32 -2.30
CA ILE A 526 21.17 -5.46 -3.25
C ILE A 526 21.48 -6.31 -4.47
N VAL A 527 20.71 -6.12 -5.53
CA VAL A 527 21.26 -6.28 -6.88
C VAL A 527 22.13 -5.04 -7.09
N ALA A 528 23.44 -5.25 -7.29
CA ALA A 528 24.36 -4.18 -7.61
C ALA A 528 24.21 -3.79 -9.08
N ASP A 529 24.17 -2.46 -9.30
CA ASP A 529 24.33 -1.69 -10.56
C ASP A 529 23.59 -2.16 -11.82
#